data_AF-A0A139I2Z1-F1
#
_entry.id   AF-A0A139I2Z1-F1
#
_cell.length_a   1.000
_cell.length_b   1.000
_cell.length_c   1.000
_cell.angle_alpha   90.00
_cell.angle_beta   90.00
_cell.angle_gamma   90.00
#
_symmetry.space_group_name_H-M   'P 1'
#
loop_
_entity.id
_entity.type
_entity.pdbx_description
1 polymer ?
#
loop_
_entity_poly.entity_id
_entity_poly.type
_entity_poly.pdbx_seq_one_letter_code
_entity_poly.pdbx_strand_id
1 'polypeptide(L)'
;MSNTLPRIVLLEITSRSDHAANRYAAIRGQYSGQADVQLISAPEGASAFFQLDGPQRPVVLVSDSFLQSPYLDILVPQAAEFVRKGGSFVFPEPPRDGPARIRYKTLFQAFSLPWQFGEYSRTECVLNPDCNTIRKDNLSRGYNMKSVKLRDVKRRDKVYVPSTEAVQPRVVHGPGGTYNLAADPDEVPVAMAEVGAGKVGYIGDINALSEAVLRAMLGL
;
A
#
# COMPACT_ATOMS: atom_id res chain seq x y z
N MET A 1 -31.57 2.67 0.70
CA MET A 1 -30.33 2.05 0.16
C MET A 1 -29.72 1.26 1.32
N SER A 2 -29.56 -0.05 1.22
CA SER A 2 -28.98 -0.82 2.33
C SER A 2 -27.55 -0.33 2.56
N ASN A 3 -27.27 0.09 3.80
CA ASN A 3 -25.97 0.60 4.19
C ASN A 3 -25.02 -0.60 4.38
N THR A 4 -24.56 -1.21 3.28
CA THR A 4 -23.61 -2.33 3.35
C THR A 4 -22.24 -1.79 3.75
N LEU A 5 -21.67 -2.33 4.81
CA LEU A 5 -20.33 -1.97 5.27
C LEU A 5 -19.28 -2.20 4.16
N PRO A 6 -18.23 -1.37 4.08
CA PRO A 6 -17.07 -1.64 3.25
C PRO A 6 -16.50 -3.03 3.51
N ARG A 7 -16.14 -3.75 2.44
CA ARG A 7 -15.58 -5.10 2.55
C ARG A 7 -14.06 -5.06 2.44
N ILE A 8 -13.40 -5.56 3.48
CA ILE A 8 -11.94 -5.66 3.58
C ILE A 8 -11.56 -7.13 3.55
N VAL A 9 -10.63 -7.49 2.68
CA VAL A 9 -10.12 -8.85 2.57
C VAL A 9 -8.66 -8.87 2.97
N LEU A 10 -8.33 -9.68 3.96
CA LEU A 10 -6.96 -10.02 4.30
C LEU A 10 -6.52 -11.22 3.49
N LEU A 11 -5.50 -11.03 2.67
CA LEU A 11 -4.96 -12.09 1.82
C LEU A 11 -3.68 -12.63 2.44
N GLU A 12 -3.80 -13.74 3.18
CA GLU A 12 -2.74 -14.37 3.96
C GLU A 12 -2.48 -15.80 3.46
N ILE A 13 -1.95 -15.95 2.25
CA ILE A 13 -1.70 -17.27 1.68
C ILE A 13 -0.51 -17.92 2.39
N THR A 14 -0.72 -19.11 2.95
CA THR A 14 0.34 -20.00 3.47
C THR A 14 1.28 -19.40 4.53
N SER A 15 0.80 -18.49 5.38
CA SER A 15 1.60 -18.08 6.55
C SER A 15 1.65 -19.19 7.61
N ARG A 16 2.66 -19.15 8.48
CA ARG A 16 2.58 -19.83 9.80
C ARG A 16 1.27 -19.39 10.47
N SER A 17 0.52 -20.37 10.99
CA SER A 17 -0.88 -20.20 11.39
C SER A 17 -1.10 -19.19 12.51
N ASP A 18 -0.08 -18.93 13.33
CA ASP A 18 -0.10 -18.01 14.47
C ASP A 18 -0.03 -16.53 14.05
N HIS A 19 0.85 -16.18 13.11
CA HIS A 19 1.03 -14.78 12.71
C HIS A 19 -0.17 -14.21 11.96
N ALA A 20 -0.70 -14.93 10.95
CA ALA A 20 -1.91 -14.50 10.26
C ALA A 20 -3.13 -14.48 11.16
N ALA A 21 -3.27 -15.43 12.09
CA ALA A 21 -4.37 -15.43 13.05
C ALA A 21 -4.32 -14.17 13.94
N ASN A 22 -3.15 -13.81 14.45
CA ASN A 22 -2.97 -12.60 15.27
C ASN A 22 -3.24 -11.32 14.47
N ARG A 23 -2.71 -11.22 13.24
CA ARG A 23 -2.95 -10.07 12.37
C ARG A 23 -4.43 -9.94 11.98
N TYR A 24 -5.07 -11.05 11.64
CA TYR A 24 -6.50 -11.09 11.37
C TYR A 24 -7.32 -10.68 12.59
N ALA A 25 -7.02 -11.21 13.78
CA ALA A 25 -7.70 -10.84 15.02
C ALA A 25 -7.56 -9.33 15.32
N ALA A 26 -6.36 -8.78 15.15
CA ALA A 26 -6.09 -7.36 15.34
C ALA A 26 -6.90 -6.49 14.37
N ILE A 27 -6.82 -6.77 13.06
CA ILE A 27 -7.52 -5.99 12.04
C ILE A 27 -9.05 -6.12 12.17
N ARG A 28 -9.54 -7.34 12.42
CA ARG A 28 -10.97 -7.58 12.65
C ARG A 28 -11.46 -6.85 13.89
N GLY A 29 -10.68 -6.84 14.97
CA GLY A 29 -10.99 -6.08 16.18
C GLY A 29 -11.02 -4.58 15.91
N GLN A 30 -10.02 -4.06 15.21
CA GLN A 30 -9.85 -2.63 14.90
C GLN A 30 -10.99 -2.07 14.02
N TYR A 31 -11.48 -2.85 13.05
CA TYR A 31 -12.53 -2.42 12.11
C TYR A 31 -13.91 -3.04 12.39
N SER A 32 -14.09 -3.65 13.56
CA SER A 32 -15.37 -4.22 13.98
C SER A 32 -16.47 -3.16 13.94
N GLY A 33 -17.60 -3.49 13.31
CA GLY A 33 -18.75 -2.58 13.12
C GLY A 33 -18.57 -1.47 12.08
N GLN A 34 -17.38 -1.35 11.48
CA GLN A 34 -17.07 -0.35 10.45
C GLN A 34 -16.81 -0.98 9.07
N ALA A 35 -16.38 -2.23 9.05
CA ALA A 35 -16.13 -3.00 7.83
C ALA A 35 -16.54 -4.46 8.01
N ASP A 36 -16.89 -5.12 6.90
CA ASP A 36 -16.94 -6.57 6.81
C ASP A 36 -15.53 -7.09 6.49
N VAL A 37 -14.88 -7.70 7.48
CA VAL A 37 -13.50 -8.17 7.36
C VAL A 37 -13.47 -9.68 7.15
N GLN A 38 -12.90 -10.11 6.02
CA GLN A 38 -12.75 -11.52 5.66
C GLN A 38 -11.27 -11.91 5.56
N LEU A 39 -10.93 -13.12 6.02
CA LEU A 39 -9.63 -13.74 5.77
C LEU A 39 -9.71 -14.71 4.59
N ILE A 40 -8.74 -14.64 3.68
CA ILE A 40 -8.49 -15.65 2.66
C ILE A 40 -7.07 -16.18 2.85
N SER A 41 -6.96 -17.47 3.14
CA SER A 41 -5.68 -18.11 3.48
C SER A 41 -5.24 -19.25 2.54
N ALA A 42 -6.07 -19.56 1.54
CA ALA A 42 -5.82 -20.60 0.55
C ALA A 42 -5.76 -20.02 -0.86
N PRO A 43 -4.87 -20.51 -1.75
CA PRO A 43 -4.75 -20.02 -3.11
C PRO A 43 -6.02 -20.25 -3.94
N GLU A 44 -6.74 -21.34 -3.73
CA GLU A 44 -8.03 -21.60 -4.39
C GLU A 44 -9.09 -20.58 -3.97
N GLY A 45 -9.09 -20.21 -2.68
CA GLY A 45 -9.96 -19.17 -2.15
C GLY A 45 -9.65 -17.79 -2.73
N ALA A 46 -8.37 -17.47 -2.92
CA ALA A 46 -7.95 -16.23 -3.56
C ALA A 46 -8.39 -16.17 -5.03
N SER A 47 -8.17 -17.26 -5.77
CA SER A 47 -8.57 -17.39 -7.17
C SER A 47 -10.08 -17.27 -7.33
N ALA A 48 -10.86 -17.98 -6.51
CA ALA A 48 -12.32 -17.88 -6.51
C ALA A 48 -12.79 -16.45 -6.18
N PHE A 49 -12.15 -15.79 -5.21
CA PHE A 49 -12.47 -14.42 -4.83
C PHE A 49 -12.21 -13.41 -5.95
N PHE A 50 -11.06 -13.49 -6.64
CA PHE A 50 -10.74 -12.58 -7.75
C PHE A 50 -11.67 -12.74 -8.96
N GLN A 51 -12.35 -13.88 -9.07
CA GLN A 51 -13.33 -14.17 -10.13
C GLN A 51 -14.76 -13.79 -9.77
N LEU A 52 -15.03 -13.32 -8.54
CA LEU A 52 -16.36 -12.88 -8.15
C LEU A 52 -16.78 -11.65 -8.96
N ASP A 53 -17.88 -11.78 -9.69
CA ASP A 53 -18.55 -10.65 -10.30
C ASP A 53 -19.57 -10.06 -9.30
N GLY A 54 -19.56 -8.74 -9.12
CA GLY A 54 -20.48 -8.07 -8.22
C GLY A 54 -20.28 -6.55 -8.16
N PRO A 55 -21.28 -5.79 -7.71
CA PRO A 55 -21.20 -4.33 -7.65
C PRO A 55 -20.33 -3.81 -6.50
N GLN A 56 -19.93 -4.68 -5.56
CA GLN A 56 -19.08 -4.31 -4.44
C GLN A 56 -17.63 -4.11 -4.91
N ARG A 57 -16.96 -3.10 -4.35
CA ARG A 57 -15.54 -2.79 -4.61
C ARG A 57 -14.70 -3.14 -3.38
N PRO A 58 -14.45 -4.43 -3.12
CA PRO A 58 -13.70 -4.83 -1.94
C PRO A 58 -12.24 -4.35 -2.01
N VAL A 59 -11.67 -4.09 -0.85
CA VAL A 59 -10.26 -3.71 -0.71
C VAL A 59 -9.49 -4.89 -0.12
N VAL A 60 -8.48 -5.34 -0.85
CA VAL A 60 -7.55 -6.40 -0.44
C VAL A 60 -6.36 -5.75 0.25
N LEU A 61 -6.13 -6.11 1.51
CA LEU A 61 -4.88 -5.84 2.19
C LEU A 61 -3.90 -6.96 1.87
N VAL A 62 -2.83 -6.59 1.16
CA VAL A 62 -1.79 -7.51 0.75
C VAL A 62 -0.86 -7.78 1.92
N SER A 63 -0.65 -9.06 2.23
CA SER A 63 0.33 -9.47 3.24
C SER A 63 1.64 -9.94 2.62
N ASP A 64 2.68 -9.99 3.46
CA ASP A 64 3.96 -10.60 3.10
C ASP A 64 3.80 -12.08 2.72
N SER A 65 2.84 -12.80 3.32
CA SER A 65 2.64 -14.23 3.03
C SER A 65 2.07 -14.44 1.62
N PHE A 66 1.18 -13.55 1.15
CA PHE A 66 0.75 -13.56 -0.25
C PHE A 66 1.92 -13.33 -1.21
N LEU A 67 2.77 -12.35 -0.91
CA LEU A 67 3.94 -12.01 -1.73
C LEU A 67 4.98 -13.14 -1.78
N GLN A 68 5.11 -13.90 -0.70
CA GLN A 68 6.02 -15.05 -0.60
C GLN A 68 5.41 -16.37 -1.11
N SER A 69 4.12 -16.35 -1.47
CA SER A 69 3.43 -17.55 -1.89
C SER A 69 4.04 -18.15 -3.17
N PRO A 70 4.23 -19.48 -3.24
CA PRO A 70 4.64 -20.14 -4.48
C PRO A 70 3.57 -20.02 -5.59
N TYR A 71 2.33 -19.63 -5.24
CA TYR A 71 1.23 -19.45 -6.17
C TYR A 71 1.12 -18.01 -6.71
N LEU A 72 2.02 -17.10 -6.32
CA LEU A 72 1.91 -15.69 -6.70
C LEU A 72 1.82 -15.54 -8.23
N ASP A 73 2.68 -16.22 -8.98
CA ASP A 73 2.75 -16.06 -10.44
C ASP A 73 1.46 -16.54 -11.15
N ILE A 74 0.69 -17.44 -10.51
CA ILE A 74 -0.63 -17.88 -10.99
C ILE A 74 -1.71 -16.85 -10.62
N LEU A 75 -1.63 -16.25 -9.43
CA LEU A 75 -2.64 -15.35 -8.89
C LEU A 75 -2.50 -13.91 -9.39
N VAL A 76 -1.30 -13.48 -9.78
CA VAL A 76 -1.00 -12.13 -10.31
C VAL A 76 -1.93 -11.71 -11.46
N PRO A 77 -2.11 -12.48 -12.55
CA PRO A 77 -3.00 -12.07 -13.63
C PRO A 77 -4.46 -11.95 -13.18
N GLN A 78 -4.91 -12.80 -12.25
CA GLN A 78 -6.25 -12.75 -11.69
C GLN A 78 -6.45 -11.54 -10.79
N ALA A 79 -5.47 -11.23 -9.94
CA ALA A 79 -5.45 -10.02 -9.12
C ALA A 79 -5.48 -8.76 -9.98
N ALA A 80 -4.73 -8.74 -11.09
CA ALA A 80 -4.74 -7.61 -12.02
C ALA A 80 -6.11 -7.41 -12.67
N GLU A 81 -6.78 -8.48 -13.08
CA GLU A 81 -8.13 -8.40 -13.63
C GLU A 81 -9.15 -7.95 -12.58
N PHE A 82 -9.07 -8.49 -11.37
CA PHE A 82 -9.90 -8.08 -10.23
C PHE A 82 -9.77 -6.57 -9.95
N VAL A 83 -8.55 -6.04 -9.92
CA VAL A 83 -8.33 -4.60 -9.73
C VAL A 83 -8.93 -3.81 -10.91
N ARG A 84 -8.66 -4.21 -12.16
CA ARG A 84 -9.22 -3.52 -13.34
C ARG A 84 -10.75 -3.47 -13.33
N LYS A 85 -11.42 -4.50 -12.81
CA LYS A 85 -12.88 -4.58 -12.70
C LYS A 85 -13.48 -3.77 -11.54
N GLY A 86 -12.67 -3.21 -10.65
CA GLY A 86 -13.16 -2.33 -9.57
C GLY A 86 -12.70 -2.69 -8.17
N GLY A 87 -12.04 -3.84 -7.99
CA GLY A 87 -11.38 -4.20 -6.75
C GLY A 87 -10.22 -3.26 -6.43
N SER A 88 -9.81 -3.21 -5.16
CA SER A 88 -8.62 -2.43 -4.77
C SER A 88 -7.60 -3.29 -4.05
N PHE A 89 -6.33 -2.99 -4.25
CA PHE A 89 -5.21 -3.59 -3.55
C PHE A 89 -4.49 -2.51 -2.74
N VAL A 90 -4.20 -2.78 -1.47
CA VAL A 90 -3.41 -1.89 -0.62
C VAL A 90 -2.27 -2.70 -0.04
N PHE A 91 -1.05 -2.24 -0.26
CA PHE A 91 0.17 -2.74 0.36
C PHE A 91 0.44 -1.90 1.61
N PRO A 92 0.07 -2.39 2.81
CA PRO A 92 0.12 -1.59 4.02
C PRO A 92 1.53 -1.43 4.60
N GLU A 93 2.52 -2.14 4.05
CA GLU A 93 3.88 -2.21 4.54
C GLU A 93 4.88 -2.22 3.37
N PRO A 94 6.10 -1.72 3.54
CA PRO A 94 7.14 -1.83 2.53
C PRO A 94 7.77 -3.24 2.50
N PRO A 95 8.47 -3.61 1.41
CA PRO A 95 9.21 -4.87 1.36
C PRO A 95 10.34 -4.89 2.40
N ARG A 96 10.51 -6.06 3.05
CA ARG A 96 11.52 -6.27 4.11
C ARG A 96 12.89 -6.67 3.58
N ASP A 97 12.95 -7.22 2.36
CA ASP A 97 14.17 -7.72 1.74
C ASP A 97 14.14 -7.60 0.20
N GLY A 98 15.24 -8.04 -0.43
CA GLY A 98 15.39 -8.05 -1.89
C GLY A 98 14.36 -8.92 -2.63
N PRO A 99 14.16 -10.20 -2.23
CA PRO A 99 13.12 -11.05 -2.81
C PRO A 99 11.71 -10.43 -2.74
N ALA A 100 11.33 -9.84 -1.61
CA ALA A 100 10.06 -9.14 -1.47
C ALA A 100 9.95 -7.99 -2.49
N ARG A 101 11.01 -7.17 -2.66
CA ARG A 101 11.03 -6.10 -3.68
C ARG A 101 10.74 -6.61 -5.08
N ILE A 102 11.26 -7.79 -5.46
CA ILE A 102 10.97 -8.41 -6.76
C ILE A 102 9.48 -8.77 -6.86
N ARG A 103 8.90 -9.38 -5.82
CA ARG A 103 7.50 -9.79 -5.78
C ARG A 103 6.52 -8.61 -5.83
N TYR A 104 6.84 -7.49 -5.15
CA TYR A 104 6.14 -6.22 -5.31
C TYR A 104 6.17 -5.71 -6.75
N LYS A 105 7.36 -5.71 -7.37
CA LYS A 105 7.54 -5.25 -8.74
C LYS A 105 6.71 -6.08 -9.74
N THR A 106 6.65 -7.39 -9.56
CA THR A 106 5.78 -8.27 -10.37
C THR A 106 4.32 -7.82 -10.34
N LEU A 107 3.79 -7.50 -9.15
CA LEU A 107 2.41 -6.99 -9.02
C LEU A 107 2.24 -5.60 -9.63
N PHE A 108 3.16 -4.66 -9.37
CA PHE A 108 3.09 -3.32 -9.97
C PHE A 108 3.07 -3.39 -11.50
N GLN A 109 3.91 -4.24 -12.10
CA GLN A 109 3.92 -4.47 -13.54
C GLN A 109 2.60 -5.06 -14.05
N ALA A 110 2.04 -6.04 -13.34
CA ALA A 110 0.74 -6.62 -13.70
C ALA A 110 -0.40 -5.60 -13.61
N PHE A 111 -0.33 -4.65 -12.67
CA PHE A 111 -1.24 -3.52 -12.55
C PHE A 111 -0.93 -2.37 -13.52
N SER A 112 0.08 -2.52 -14.38
CA SER A 112 0.55 -1.49 -15.33
C SER A 112 0.99 -0.19 -14.64
N LEU A 113 1.54 -0.31 -13.43
CA LEU A 113 2.13 0.79 -12.68
C LEU A 113 3.65 0.82 -12.93
N PRO A 114 4.21 1.97 -13.32
CA PRO A 114 5.66 2.10 -13.57
C PRO A 114 6.49 2.12 -12.28
N TRP A 115 5.84 2.08 -11.12
CA TRP A 115 6.43 2.28 -9.80
C TRP A 115 7.69 1.43 -9.58
N GLN A 116 8.75 2.09 -9.13
CA GLN A 116 9.98 1.43 -8.69
C GLN A 116 10.28 1.83 -7.24
N PHE A 117 11.04 1.00 -6.52
CA PHE A 117 11.54 1.38 -5.21
C PHE A 117 12.64 2.43 -5.32
N GLY A 118 12.50 3.47 -4.51
CA GLY A 118 13.50 4.49 -4.28
C GLY A 118 14.30 4.25 -3.00
N GLU A 119 14.76 5.33 -2.39
CA GLU A 119 15.58 5.32 -1.20
C GLU A 119 14.79 4.84 0.04
N TYR A 120 15.55 4.25 0.96
CA TYR A 120 15.16 4.12 2.35
C TYR A 120 15.72 5.30 3.14
N SER A 121 14.86 6.21 3.56
CA SER A 121 15.29 7.34 4.37
C SER A 121 14.18 7.86 5.28
N ARG A 122 14.57 8.70 6.22
CA ARG A 122 13.66 9.45 7.07
C ARG A 122 13.48 10.85 6.49
N THR A 123 12.26 11.22 6.17
CA THR A 123 11.96 12.47 5.47
C THR A 123 10.70 13.12 6.05
N GLU A 124 10.72 14.44 6.19
CA GLU A 124 9.50 15.19 6.46
C GLU A 124 8.65 15.22 5.19
N CYS A 125 7.41 14.75 5.30
CA CYS A 125 6.50 14.67 4.18
C CYS A 125 5.20 15.41 4.50
N VAL A 126 4.61 16.01 3.47
CA VAL A 126 3.36 16.77 3.53
C VAL A 126 2.32 16.16 2.60
N LEU A 127 1.04 16.35 2.93
CA LEU A 127 -0.06 15.93 2.06
C LEU A 127 0.04 16.63 0.72
N ASN A 128 -0.07 15.85 -0.35
CA ASN A 128 -0.12 16.40 -1.68
C ASN A 128 -1.52 16.99 -1.95
N PRO A 129 -1.64 18.32 -2.22
CA PRO A 129 -2.92 18.92 -2.54
C PRO A 129 -3.53 18.33 -3.82
N ASP A 130 -2.69 17.94 -4.77
CA ASP A 130 -3.09 17.41 -6.09
C ASP A 130 -3.60 15.96 -6.02
N CYS A 131 -3.45 15.28 -4.88
CA CYS A 131 -3.97 13.93 -4.70
C CYS A 131 -5.48 13.96 -4.49
N ASN A 132 -6.22 13.30 -5.37
CA ASN A 132 -7.69 13.17 -5.31
C ASN A 132 -8.15 11.70 -5.27
N THR A 133 -7.21 10.75 -5.16
CA THR A 133 -7.51 9.31 -5.19
C THR A 133 -8.01 8.78 -3.84
N ILE A 134 -7.84 9.52 -2.74
CA ILE A 134 -8.33 9.18 -1.39
C ILE A 134 -8.99 10.38 -0.71
N ARG A 135 -9.83 10.11 0.30
CA ARG A 135 -10.35 11.14 1.21
C ARG A 135 -9.25 11.58 2.18
N LYS A 136 -9.14 12.89 2.43
CA LYS A 136 -8.01 13.48 3.18
C LYS A 136 -8.41 14.09 4.53
N ASP A 137 -9.68 14.02 4.91
CA ASP A 137 -10.26 14.78 6.03
C ASP A 137 -9.60 14.50 7.38
N ASN A 138 -9.15 13.27 7.60
CA ASN A 138 -8.51 12.82 8.84
C ASN A 138 -6.99 12.66 8.72
N LEU A 139 -6.39 13.13 7.62
CA LEU A 139 -4.96 12.98 7.40
C LEU A 139 -4.20 14.19 7.94
N SER A 140 -3.10 13.92 8.65
CA SER A 140 -2.17 14.95 9.11
C SER A 140 -1.59 15.72 7.93
N ARG A 141 -1.51 17.06 8.03
CA ARG A 141 -0.96 17.91 6.94
C ARG A 141 0.49 17.56 6.58
N GLY A 142 1.26 17.11 7.56
CA GLY A 142 2.61 16.60 7.35
C GLY A 142 3.16 15.97 8.62
N TYR A 143 4.11 15.06 8.45
CA TYR A 143 4.83 14.42 9.54
C TYR A 143 6.12 13.77 9.03
N ASN A 144 6.98 13.37 9.97
CA ASN A 144 8.26 12.77 9.67
C ASN A 144 8.14 11.23 9.51
N MET A 145 8.36 10.74 8.30
CA MET A 145 8.18 9.33 7.93
C MET A 145 9.52 8.62 7.82
N LYS A 146 9.63 7.41 8.37
CA LYS A 146 10.73 6.48 8.08
C LYS A 146 10.20 5.48 7.07
N SER A 147 10.64 5.58 5.83
CA SER A 147 9.96 4.85 4.75
C SER A 147 10.89 4.28 3.69
N VAL A 148 10.46 3.20 3.06
CA VAL A 148 10.92 2.83 1.72
C VAL A 148 10.05 3.60 0.72
N LYS A 149 10.67 4.40 -0.14
CA LYS A 149 9.93 5.26 -1.07
C LYS A 149 9.65 4.55 -2.40
N LEU A 150 8.70 5.08 -3.14
CA LEU A 150 8.47 4.77 -4.55
C LEU A 150 8.88 5.95 -5.42
N ARG A 151 9.46 5.67 -6.59
CA ARG A 151 9.64 6.62 -7.69
C ARG A 151 8.75 6.25 -8.87
N ASP A 152 8.71 7.11 -9.88
CA ASP A 152 7.86 6.98 -11.07
C ASP A 152 6.35 6.99 -10.75
N VAL A 153 5.97 7.57 -9.60
CA VAL A 153 4.57 7.76 -9.23
C VAL A 153 4.04 9.05 -9.88
N LYS A 154 2.90 8.98 -10.60
CA LYS A 154 2.30 10.17 -11.20
C LYS A 154 1.95 11.20 -10.14
N ARG A 155 2.10 12.49 -10.45
CA ARG A 155 1.83 13.62 -9.55
C ARG A 155 0.53 13.48 -8.75
N ARG A 156 -0.59 13.11 -9.40
CA ARG A 156 -1.91 12.96 -8.77
C ARG A 156 -2.07 11.71 -7.89
N ASP A 157 -1.22 10.71 -8.08
CA ASP A 157 -1.24 9.44 -7.36
C ASP A 157 -0.36 9.50 -6.10
N LYS A 158 0.52 10.50 -5.97
CA LYS A 158 1.36 10.76 -4.80
C LYS A 158 0.47 11.26 -3.65
N VAL A 159 0.32 10.52 -2.54
CA VAL A 159 -0.53 10.93 -1.40
C VAL A 159 0.23 11.89 -0.48
N TYR A 160 1.44 11.51 -0.12
CA TYR A 160 2.40 12.35 0.60
C TYR A 160 3.62 12.58 -0.28
N VAL A 161 4.18 13.77 -0.21
CA VAL A 161 5.41 14.17 -0.92
C VAL A 161 6.41 14.75 0.08
N PRO A 162 7.72 14.70 -0.19
CA PRO A 162 8.71 15.43 0.61
C PRO A 162 8.32 16.91 0.77
N SER A 163 8.50 17.47 1.97
CA SER A 163 8.28 18.90 2.20
C SER A 163 9.28 19.74 1.41
N THR A 164 8.94 21.01 1.17
CA THR A 164 9.86 21.95 0.52
C THR A 164 11.18 22.05 1.29
N GLU A 165 11.13 22.00 2.62
CA GLU A 165 12.29 22.04 3.51
C GLU A 165 13.15 20.78 3.44
N ALA A 166 12.55 19.63 3.11
CA ALA A 166 13.23 18.36 2.99
C ALA A 166 13.96 18.19 1.65
N VAL A 167 13.48 18.84 0.58
CA VAL A 167 14.13 18.80 -0.75
C VAL A 167 15.27 19.80 -0.89
N GLN A 168 15.36 20.79 0.01
CA GLN A 168 16.47 21.73 0.03
C GLN A 168 17.81 21.00 0.27
N PRO A 169 18.89 21.37 -0.45
CA PRO A 169 20.23 20.86 -0.18
C PRO A 169 20.60 21.01 1.29
N ARG A 170 20.90 19.89 1.95
CA ARG A 170 21.37 19.86 3.34
C ARG A 170 22.65 19.06 3.40
N VAL A 171 23.77 19.76 3.47
CA VAL A 171 25.08 19.14 3.52
C VAL A 171 25.50 18.94 4.98
N VAL A 172 25.83 17.70 5.34
CA VAL A 172 26.37 17.35 6.65
C VAL A 172 27.75 16.74 6.48
N HIS A 173 28.69 17.21 7.29
CA HIS A 173 30.04 16.67 7.36
C HIS A 173 30.14 15.72 8.55
N GLY A 174 30.59 14.49 8.29
CA GLY A 174 30.75 13.46 9.32
C GLY A 174 31.98 12.59 9.07
N PRO A 175 32.29 11.67 9.99
CA PRO A 175 33.34 10.69 9.78
C PRO A 175 33.03 9.88 8.52
N GLY A 176 33.91 9.95 7.51
CA GLY A 176 33.74 9.24 6.23
C GLY A 176 33.28 10.09 5.05
N GLY A 177 32.98 11.39 5.24
CA GLY A 177 32.81 12.32 4.12
C GLY A 177 31.72 13.37 4.31
N THR A 178 31.27 13.89 3.16
CA THR A 178 30.23 14.91 3.06
C THR A 178 28.99 14.27 2.45
N TYR A 179 27.85 14.41 3.12
CA TYR A 179 26.58 13.79 2.73
C TYR A 179 25.54 14.86 2.42
N ASN A 180 24.83 14.71 1.31
CA ASN A 180 23.64 15.49 1.01
C ASN A 180 22.42 14.75 1.54
N LEU A 181 21.67 15.38 2.44
CA LEU A 181 20.45 14.84 3.05
C LEU A 181 19.17 15.32 2.37
N ALA A 182 19.28 16.02 1.24
CA ALA A 182 18.12 16.43 0.45
C ALA A 182 17.34 15.21 -0.03
N ALA A 183 16.04 15.22 0.20
CA ALA A 183 15.14 14.23 -0.34
C ALA A 183 14.93 14.45 -1.85
N ASP A 184 14.80 13.36 -2.59
CA ASP A 184 14.36 13.41 -3.97
C ASP A 184 12.86 13.77 -4.04
N PRO A 185 12.47 14.88 -4.71
CA PRO A 185 11.06 15.29 -4.82
C PRO A 185 10.18 14.30 -5.60
N ASP A 186 10.78 13.40 -6.38
CA ASP A 186 10.09 12.38 -7.14
C ASP A 186 9.91 11.05 -6.42
N GLU A 187 10.56 10.89 -5.25
CA GLU A 187 10.38 9.75 -4.38
C GLU A 187 9.34 10.00 -3.29
N VAL A 188 8.34 9.12 -3.19
CA VAL A 188 7.20 9.28 -2.27
C VAL A 188 7.02 8.09 -1.34
N PRO A 189 6.66 8.33 -0.06
CA PRO A 189 6.44 7.26 0.90
C PRO A 189 5.05 6.62 0.77
N VAL A 190 4.08 7.32 0.18
CA VAL A 190 2.68 6.89 0.11
C VAL A 190 2.09 7.23 -1.25
N ALA A 191 1.50 6.25 -1.92
CA ALA A 191 0.90 6.40 -3.23
C ALA A 191 -0.46 5.67 -3.31
N MET A 192 -1.38 6.18 -4.12
CA MET A 192 -2.64 5.53 -4.46
C MET A 192 -2.97 5.87 -5.91
N ALA A 193 -2.91 4.89 -6.80
CA ALA A 193 -3.19 5.03 -8.22
C ALA A 193 -4.51 4.35 -8.61
N GLU A 194 -5.16 4.89 -9.63
CA GLU A 194 -6.29 4.24 -10.30
C GLU A 194 -5.79 3.24 -11.33
N VAL A 195 -6.40 2.04 -11.35
CA VAL A 195 -6.07 0.95 -12.27
C VAL A 195 -7.39 0.36 -12.79
N GLY A 196 -7.76 0.70 -14.03
CA GLY A 196 -9.09 0.41 -14.56
C GLY A 196 -10.17 1.10 -13.72
N ALA A 197 -11.15 0.34 -13.23
CA ALA A 197 -12.18 0.84 -12.32
C ALA A 197 -11.77 0.75 -10.83
N GLY A 198 -10.63 0.13 -10.53
CA GLY A 198 -10.12 -0.11 -9.18
C GLY A 198 -8.94 0.78 -8.82
N LYS A 199 -8.27 0.43 -7.71
CA LYS A 199 -7.14 1.21 -7.17
C LYS A 199 -6.03 0.32 -6.61
N VAL A 200 -4.81 0.85 -6.61
CA VAL A 200 -3.64 0.24 -5.98
C VAL A 200 -2.98 1.26 -5.07
N GLY A 201 -2.86 0.93 -3.78
CA GLY A 201 -2.27 1.76 -2.74
C GLY A 201 -1.00 1.17 -2.18
N TYR A 202 -0.04 2.01 -1.83
CA TYR A 202 1.22 1.64 -1.20
C TYR A 202 1.52 2.55 -0.02
N ILE A 203 1.89 1.93 1.11
CA ILE A 203 2.35 2.61 2.32
C ILE A 203 3.76 2.12 2.63
N GLY A 204 4.73 2.99 2.45
CA GLY A 204 6.14 2.72 2.72
C GLY A 204 6.58 3.03 4.15
N ASP A 205 5.71 3.63 4.98
CA ASP A 205 6.02 4.02 6.37
C ASP A 205 6.14 2.78 7.28
N ILE A 206 7.26 2.68 7.97
CA ILE A 206 7.62 1.51 8.78
C ILE A 206 7.16 1.66 10.22
N ASN A 207 6.95 2.88 10.70
CA ASN A 207 6.60 3.11 12.11
C ASN A 207 5.10 3.02 12.37
N ALA A 208 4.29 2.60 11.39
CA ALA A 208 2.84 2.46 11.51
C ALA A 208 2.10 3.72 12.00
N LEU A 209 2.68 4.91 11.85
CA LEU A 209 2.01 6.20 12.13
C LEU A 209 0.92 6.51 11.10
N SER A 210 0.73 5.60 10.15
CA SER A 210 -0.14 5.70 8.99
C SER A 210 -1.53 5.09 9.19
N GLU A 211 -2.02 4.87 10.42
CA GLU A 211 -3.36 4.28 10.63
C GLU A 211 -4.45 5.08 9.89
N ALA A 212 -4.42 6.41 10.01
CA ALA A 212 -5.35 7.29 9.29
C ALA A 212 -5.21 7.15 7.76
N VAL A 213 -3.99 6.95 7.26
CA VAL A 213 -3.71 6.74 5.84
C VAL A 213 -4.27 5.41 5.37
N LEU A 214 -4.05 4.34 6.15
CA LEU A 214 -4.58 3.01 5.86
C LEU A 214 -6.11 3.04 5.83
N ARG A 215 -6.75 3.66 6.83
CA ARG A 215 -8.21 3.87 6.84
C ARG A 215 -8.71 4.61 5.61
N ALA A 216 -8.05 5.70 5.22
CA ALA A 216 -8.41 6.45 4.02
C ALA A 216 -8.29 5.61 2.73
N MET A 217 -7.26 4.75 2.64
CA MET A 217 -7.10 3.82 1.52
C MET A 217 -8.12 2.68 1.53
N LEU A 218 -8.61 2.28 2.70
CA LEU A 218 -9.69 1.31 2.89
C LEU A 218 -11.08 1.92 2.64
N GLY A 219 -11.18 3.23 2.52
CA GLY A 219 -12.45 3.95 2.33
C GLY A 219 -13.26 4.16 3.62
N LEU A 220 -12.61 4.05 4.77
CA LEU A 220 -13.16 4.24 6.12
C LEU A 220 -13.01 5.67 6.65
#